data_AF-A0A285M4T4-F1
#
_entry.id   AF-A0A285M4T4-F1
#
_cell.length_a   1.000
_cell.length_b   1.000
_cell.length_c   1.000
_cell.angle_alpha   90.00
_cell.angle_beta   90.00
_cell.angle_gamma   90.00
#
_symmetry.space_group_name_H-M   'P 1'
#
loop_
_entity.id
_entity.type
_entity.pdbx_description
1 polymer ?
#
loop_
_entity_poly.entity_id
_entity_poly.type
_entity_poly.pdbx_seq_one_letter_code
_entity_poly.pdbx_strand_id
1 'polypeptide(L)'
;MYIPLITLNQNRLRGLMIKLTRSAPAGERTQSTQTGSHQECLTRAIMWAFEDLGSELRLIDVDHLIAYIHSEAHGNIRDLIASSAELFFREGTVIYSDSADMVVEWGDAPRIMLDLEFRNAGVVVKFEMLLAASVTDINLQELTIEQPADSVLDELDCLVDALKGARLKPVATEWSPKSTLN
;
A
#
# COMPACT_ATOMS: atom_id res chain seq x y z
N MET A 1 36.23 -30.04 -8.47
CA MET A 1 34.95 -29.80 -7.78
C MET A 1 34.73 -28.29 -7.81
N TYR A 2 33.92 -27.83 -8.77
CA TYR A 2 33.75 -26.41 -9.10
C TYR A 2 32.38 -25.98 -8.55
N ILE A 3 32.36 -25.03 -7.63
CA ILE A 3 31.14 -24.43 -7.08
C ILE A 3 30.91 -23.13 -7.87
N PRO A 4 29.74 -22.88 -8.47
CA PRO A 4 29.53 -21.63 -9.19
C PRO A 4 29.34 -20.47 -8.20
N LEU A 5 29.98 -19.33 -8.50
CA LEU A 5 29.68 -18.05 -7.87
C LEU A 5 28.23 -17.69 -8.18
N ILE A 6 27.42 -17.53 -7.14
CA ILE A 6 26.11 -16.87 -7.24
C ILE A 6 26.38 -15.40 -7.55
N THR A 7 25.92 -14.94 -8.71
CA THR A 7 25.90 -13.53 -9.10
C THR A 7 25.04 -12.77 -8.10
N LEU A 8 25.69 -11.98 -7.24
CA LEU A 8 25.01 -11.12 -6.26
C LEU A 8 24.30 -9.98 -7.01
N ASN A 9 22.97 -9.94 -6.91
CA ASN A 9 22.13 -8.88 -7.44
C ASN A 9 22.45 -7.54 -6.72
N GLN A 10 22.79 -6.51 -7.50
CA GLN A 10 23.25 -5.20 -7.04
C GLN A 10 22.15 -4.30 -6.44
N ASN A 11 20.90 -4.75 -6.35
CA ASN A 11 19.81 -3.94 -5.78
C ASN A 11 19.72 -3.94 -4.24
N ARG A 12 20.65 -4.57 -3.53
CA ARG A 12 20.65 -4.68 -2.04
C ARG A 12 21.55 -3.69 -1.30
N LEU A 13 21.88 -2.52 -1.88
CA LEU A 13 22.78 -1.52 -1.25
C LEU A 13 22.25 -0.07 -1.20
N ARG A 14 20.95 0.18 -1.35
CA ARG A 14 20.40 1.54 -1.20
C ARG A 14 20.06 1.97 0.24
N GLY A 15 20.23 1.10 1.24
CA GLY A 15 19.87 1.39 2.63
C GLY A 15 21.00 1.79 3.59
N LEU A 16 22.28 1.76 3.17
CA LEU A 16 23.39 1.84 4.12
C LEU A 16 24.52 2.79 3.66
N MET A 17 24.19 4.06 3.39
CA MET A 17 25.23 5.06 3.08
C MET A 17 24.77 6.50 3.35
N ILE A 18 24.23 6.80 4.53
CA ILE A 18 24.20 8.19 5.03
C ILE A 18 24.51 8.23 6.53
N LYS A 19 25.78 7.99 6.88
CA LYS A 19 26.41 8.58 8.07
C LYS A 19 27.87 8.84 7.74
N LEU A 20 28.20 10.09 7.40
CA LEU A 20 29.29 10.88 8.00
C LEU A 20 29.64 12.11 7.15
N THR A 21 29.76 13.25 7.84
CA THR A 21 30.37 14.55 7.43
C THR A 21 29.44 15.44 6.57
N ARG A 22 29.14 16.71 6.88
CA ARG A 22 29.98 17.81 7.39
C ARG A 22 29.10 18.98 7.91
N SER A 23 29.71 19.80 8.77
CA SER A 23 29.20 21.01 9.45
C SER A 23 28.77 22.19 8.55
N ALA A 24 27.81 22.99 9.06
CA ALA A 24 27.42 24.41 8.80
C ALA A 24 26.29 24.73 7.79
N PRO A 25 25.54 25.87 7.90
CA PRO A 25 25.22 26.74 9.04
C PRO A 25 23.69 26.90 9.29
N ALA A 26 23.32 27.73 10.26
CA ALA A 26 21.96 28.02 10.71
C ALA A 26 21.11 28.79 9.67
N GLY A 27 19.88 28.32 9.47
CA GLY A 27 18.81 29.00 8.72
C GLY A 27 17.79 27.98 8.21
N GLU A 28 16.51 28.20 8.52
CA GLU A 28 15.34 27.45 8.03
C GLU A 28 15.06 26.07 8.66
N ARG A 29 14.49 26.10 9.87
CA ARG A 29 13.67 24.99 10.40
C ARG A 29 12.22 25.43 10.51
N THR A 30 11.40 25.19 9.49
CA THR A 30 9.93 25.19 9.64
C THR A 30 9.15 24.38 8.58
N GLN A 31 9.53 23.15 8.22
CA GLN A 31 8.66 22.31 7.34
C GLN A 31 8.61 20.80 7.66
N SER A 32 9.38 20.27 8.62
CA SER A 32 9.54 18.81 8.77
C SER A 32 8.46 18.07 9.59
N THR A 33 7.48 18.75 10.18
CA THR A 33 6.50 18.12 11.09
C THR A 33 5.10 17.92 10.48
N GLN A 34 4.70 18.73 9.50
CA GLN A 34 3.35 18.69 8.93
C GLN A 34 3.15 17.54 7.92
N THR A 35 4.21 17.22 7.14
CA THR A 35 4.17 16.20 6.09
C THR A 35 3.87 14.80 6.62
N GLY A 36 4.43 14.45 7.80
CA GLY A 36 4.19 13.13 8.41
C GLY A 36 2.74 12.93 8.85
N SER A 37 2.13 13.95 9.47
CA SER A 37 0.73 13.87 9.91
C SER A 37 -0.27 13.83 8.76
N HIS A 38 0.03 14.50 7.64
CA HIS A 38 -0.83 14.45 6.45
C HIS A 38 -0.82 13.06 5.80
N GLN A 39 0.38 12.54 5.52
CA GLN A 39 0.54 11.22 4.92
C GLN A 39 -0.08 10.12 5.79
N GLU A 40 0.03 10.24 7.11
CA GLU A 40 -0.62 9.33 8.06
C GLU A 40 -2.16 9.38 7.94
N CYS A 41 -2.76 10.56 7.82
CA CYS A 41 -4.20 10.69 7.61
C CYS A 41 -4.65 10.06 6.27
N LEU A 42 -3.90 10.27 5.19
CA LEU A 42 -4.17 9.68 3.88
C LEU A 42 -4.07 8.14 3.95
N THR A 43 -2.98 7.62 4.50
CA THR A 43 -2.78 6.18 4.68
C THR A 43 -3.92 5.58 5.49
N ARG A 44 -4.34 6.23 6.60
CA ARG A 44 -5.49 5.77 7.40
C ARG A 44 -6.79 5.73 6.62
N ALA A 45 -7.04 6.70 5.73
CA ALA A 45 -8.23 6.70 4.88
C ALA A 45 -8.25 5.49 3.94
N ILE A 46 -7.09 5.16 3.36
CA ILE A 46 -6.96 3.99 2.48
C ILE A 46 -7.12 2.71 3.30
N MET A 47 -6.45 2.59 4.45
CA MET A 47 -6.59 1.41 5.33
C MET A 47 -8.04 1.16 5.73
N TRP A 48 -8.75 2.22 6.13
CA TRP A 48 -10.17 2.17 6.46
C TRP A 48 -11.02 1.65 5.29
N ALA A 49 -10.80 2.15 4.07
CA ALA A 49 -11.59 1.74 2.92
C ALA A 49 -11.30 0.31 2.43
N PHE A 50 -10.08 -0.18 2.67
CA PHE A 50 -9.56 -1.47 2.17
C PHE A 50 -9.54 -2.59 3.22
N GLU A 51 -10.02 -2.34 4.45
CA GLU A 51 -10.03 -3.30 5.56
C GLU A 51 -10.71 -4.63 5.19
N ASP A 52 -11.88 -4.56 4.55
CA ASP A 52 -12.64 -5.75 4.13
C ASP A 52 -11.90 -6.54 3.05
N LEU A 53 -11.26 -5.85 2.09
CA LEU A 53 -10.49 -6.50 1.03
C LEU A 53 -9.24 -7.19 1.59
N GLY A 54 -8.52 -6.54 2.49
CA GLY A 54 -7.38 -7.15 3.18
C GLY A 54 -7.78 -8.39 3.97
N SER A 55 -8.99 -8.38 4.56
CA SER A 55 -9.54 -9.54 5.26
C SER A 55 -9.92 -10.67 4.32
N GLU A 56 -10.56 -10.37 3.20
CA GLU A 56 -10.89 -11.34 2.16
C GLU A 56 -9.64 -11.99 1.57
N LEU A 57 -8.63 -11.19 1.21
CA LEU A 57 -7.39 -11.71 0.62
C LEU A 57 -6.62 -12.64 1.58
N ARG A 58 -6.76 -12.45 2.90
CA ARG A 58 -6.18 -13.37 3.90
C ARG A 58 -6.89 -14.73 3.99
N LEU A 59 -8.07 -14.89 3.41
CA LEU A 59 -8.74 -16.18 3.34
C LEU A 59 -8.11 -17.10 2.28
N ILE A 60 -7.30 -16.53 1.38
CA ILE A 60 -6.52 -17.28 0.40
C ILE A 60 -5.42 -18.03 1.14
N ASP A 61 -5.24 -19.31 0.78
CA ASP A 61 -4.11 -20.09 1.28
C ASP A 61 -2.79 -19.43 0.85
N VAL A 62 -1.97 -19.10 1.84
CA VAL A 62 -0.70 -18.39 1.66
C VAL A 62 0.27 -19.17 0.76
N ASP A 63 0.18 -20.50 0.75
CA ASP A 63 1.03 -21.34 -0.09
C ASP A 63 0.78 -21.08 -1.59
N HIS A 64 -0.46 -20.76 -1.97
CA HIS A 64 -0.78 -20.39 -3.35
C HIS A 64 -0.23 -19.01 -3.71
N LEU A 65 -0.34 -18.03 -2.81
CA LEU A 65 0.23 -16.69 -3.02
C LEU A 65 1.75 -16.76 -3.17
N ILE A 66 2.42 -17.52 -2.31
CA ILE A 66 3.87 -17.77 -2.39
C ILE A 66 4.23 -18.39 -3.74
N ALA A 67 3.50 -19.43 -4.17
CA ALA A 67 3.75 -20.09 -5.44
C ALA A 67 3.57 -19.14 -6.63
N TYR A 68 2.52 -18.31 -6.64
CA TYR A 68 2.29 -17.34 -7.71
C TYR A 68 3.36 -16.25 -7.76
N ILE A 69 3.77 -15.71 -6.61
CA ILE A 69 4.81 -14.68 -6.54
C ILE A 69 6.15 -15.26 -6.99
N HIS A 70 6.54 -16.42 -6.47
CA HIS A 70 7.80 -17.07 -6.84
C HIS A 70 7.87 -17.45 -8.32
N SER A 71 6.73 -17.80 -8.93
CA SER A 71 6.65 -18.17 -10.35
C SER A 71 6.35 -16.98 -11.28
N GLU A 72 6.29 -15.75 -10.77
CA GLU A 72 5.92 -14.54 -11.51
C GLU A 72 4.58 -14.68 -12.26
N ALA A 73 3.65 -15.44 -11.68
CA ALA A 73 2.31 -15.69 -12.24
C ALA A 73 1.37 -14.49 -12.02
N HIS A 74 1.77 -13.30 -12.46
CA HIS A 74 1.05 -12.04 -12.23
C HIS A 74 -0.36 -12.03 -12.81
N GLY A 75 -0.62 -12.75 -13.90
CA GLY A 75 -1.98 -12.93 -14.42
C GLY A 75 -2.93 -13.58 -13.41
N ASN A 76 -2.46 -14.63 -12.71
CA ASN A 76 -3.25 -15.29 -11.68
C ASN A 76 -3.50 -14.38 -10.47
N ILE A 77 -2.48 -13.62 -10.07
CA ILE A 77 -2.60 -12.65 -8.96
C ILE A 77 -3.59 -11.54 -9.34
N ARG A 78 -3.52 -11.03 -10.57
CA ARG A 78 -4.43 -10.01 -11.10
C ARG A 78 -5.88 -10.47 -11.07
N ASP A 79 -6.15 -11.66 -11.60
CA ASP A 79 -7.52 -12.21 -11.64
C ASP A 79 -8.07 -12.45 -10.23
N LEU A 80 -7.22 -12.97 -9.34
CA LEU A 80 -7.57 -13.20 -7.94
C LEU A 80 -7.94 -11.88 -7.24
N ILE A 81 -7.07 -10.86 -7.32
CA ILE A 81 -7.31 -9.55 -6.71
C ILE A 81 -8.55 -8.89 -7.30
N ALA A 82 -8.74 -8.94 -8.63
CA ALA A 82 -9.92 -8.36 -9.28
C ALA A 82 -11.20 -9.00 -8.75
N SER A 83 -11.27 -10.35 -8.71
CA SER A 83 -12.44 -11.06 -8.22
C SER A 83 -12.75 -10.79 -6.74
N SER A 84 -11.74 -10.70 -5.88
CA SER A 84 -11.91 -10.35 -4.46
C SER A 84 -12.33 -8.89 -4.28
N ALA A 85 -11.77 -7.97 -5.07
CA ALA A 85 -12.09 -6.54 -4.99
C ALA A 85 -13.53 -6.24 -5.42
N GLU A 86 -14.05 -6.95 -6.44
CA GLU A 86 -15.43 -6.81 -6.94
C GLU A 86 -16.51 -7.13 -5.89
N LEU A 87 -16.17 -7.79 -4.78
CA LEU A 87 -17.10 -7.98 -3.66
C LEU A 87 -17.41 -6.67 -2.92
N PHE A 88 -16.50 -5.70 -2.96
CA PHE A 88 -16.56 -4.47 -2.15
C PHE A 88 -16.54 -3.19 -2.98
N PHE A 89 -15.90 -3.22 -4.15
CA PHE A 89 -15.67 -2.08 -5.02
C PHE A 89 -16.30 -2.28 -6.40
N ARG A 90 -16.57 -1.19 -7.10
CA ARG A 90 -16.97 -1.23 -8.52
C ARG A 90 -15.82 -1.80 -9.35
N GLU A 91 -16.18 -2.58 -10.37
CA GLU A 91 -15.23 -3.15 -11.32
C GLU A 91 -14.27 -2.08 -11.87
N GLY A 92 -12.98 -2.42 -11.98
CA GLY A 92 -11.93 -1.55 -12.53
C GLY A 92 -11.45 -0.43 -11.61
N THR A 93 -11.97 -0.30 -10.39
CA THR A 93 -11.51 0.74 -9.45
C THR A 93 -10.31 0.32 -8.59
N VAL A 94 -10.07 -0.98 -8.44
CA VAL A 94 -8.89 -1.55 -7.77
C VAL A 94 -8.15 -2.42 -8.78
N ILE A 95 -6.87 -2.14 -8.98
CA ILE A 95 -6.05 -2.74 -10.03
C ILE A 95 -4.76 -3.26 -9.41
N TYR A 96 -4.36 -4.48 -9.77
CA TYR A 96 -3.03 -5.00 -9.45
C TYR A 96 -1.98 -4.44 -10.43
N SER A 97 -0.85 -3.97 -9.89
CA SER A 97 0.20 -3.27 -10.63
C SER A 97 1.32 -4.18 -11.15
N ASP A 98 1.08 -5.49 -11.30
CA ASP A 98 2.08 -6.50 -11.72
C ASP A 98 3.36 -6.54 -10.88
N SER A 99 3.26 -6.16 -9.60
CA SER A 99 4.39 -6.18 -8.67
C SER A 99 3.92 -6.74 -7.33
N ALA A 100 4.61 -7.78 -6.89
CA ALA A 100 4.39 -8.41 -5.59
C ALA A 100 5.73 -8.94 -5.07
N ASP A 101 5.88 -8.93 -3.76
CA ASP A 101 7.05 -9.45 -3.07
C ASP A 101 6.59 -10.22 -1.82
N MET A 102 7.50 -11.00 -1.25
CA MET A 102 7.20 -11.81 -0.07
C MET A 102 8.41 -11.96 0.84
N VAL A 103 8.13 -12.05 2.15
CA VAL A 103 9.12 -12.47 3.14
C VAL A 103 8.65 -13.78 3.77
N VAL A 104 9.43 -14.83 3.55
CA VAL A 104 9.18 -16.18 4.06
C VAL A 104 10.37 -16.63 4.90
N GLU A 105 10.14 -16.85 6.19
CA GLU A 105 11.16 -17.27 7.14
C GLU A 105 10.68 -18.49 7.93
N TRP A 106 11.58 -19.37 8.34
CA TRP A 106 11.23 -20.66 8.97
C TRP A 106 10.46 -20.53 10.30
N GLY A 107 10.60 -19.41 11.00
CA GLY A 107 10.02 -19.19 12.34
C GLY A 107 8.91 -18.15 12.40
N ASP A 108 8.64 -17.46 11.29
CA ASP A 108 7.68 -16.35 11.24
C ASP A 108 6.57 -16.65 10.24
N ALA A 109 5.38 -16.08 10.49
CA ALA A 109 4.32 -16.11 9.50
C ALA A 109 4.76 -15.38 8.21
N PRO A 110 4.46 -15.91 7.01
CA PRO A 110 4.77 -15.23 5.77
C PRO A 110 4.16 -13.84 5.72
N ARG A 111 4.89 -12.92 5.06
CA ARG A 111 4.41 -11.58 4.74
C ARG A 111 4.34 -11.45 3.23
N ILE A 112 3.19 -11.04 2.72
CA ILE A 112 2.96 -10.84 1.29
C ILE A 112 2.74 -9.36 1.05
N MET A 113 3.44 -8.80 0.06
CA MET A 113 3.30 -7.40 -0.36
C MET A 113 2.74 -7.37 -1.77
N LEU A 114 1.66 -6.61 -1.98
CA LEU A 114 0.98 -6.48 -3.27
C LEU A 114 0.92 -5.00 -3.65
N ASP A 115 1.47 -4.64 -4.81
CA ASP A 115 1.32 -3.28 -5.33
C ASP A 115 -0.05 -3.13 -6.00
N LEU A 116 -0.84 -2.23 -5.45
CA LEU A 116 -2.21 -1.94 -5.88
C LEU A 116 -2.33 -0.49 -6.32
N GLU A 117 -3.25 -0.28 -7.24
CA GLU A 117 -3.67 1.03 -7.70
C GLU A 117 -5.18 1.17 -7.54
N PHE A 118 -5.60 2.23 -6.86
CA PHE A 118 -6.99 2.64 -6.77
C PHE A 118 -7.25 3.80 -7.73
N ARG A 119 -8.37 3.74 -8.46
CA ARG A 119 -8.82 4.81 -9.36
C ARG A 119 -10.30 5.05 -9.20
N ASN A 120 -10.69 6.27 -8.83
CA ASN A 120 -12.08 6.71 -8.91
C ASN A 120 -12.19 8.23 -8.88
N ALA A 121 -13.17 8.80 -9.60
CA ALA A 121 -13.51 10.22 -9.53
C ALA A 121 -12.31 11.19 -9.71
N GLY A 122 -11.38 10.87 -10.60
CA GLY A 122 -10.17 11.68 -10.84
C GLY A 122 -9.09 11.57 -9.76
N VAL A 123 -9.26 10.68 -8.78
CA VAL A 123 -8.26 10.31 -7.78
C VAL A 123 -7.59 9.01 -8.18
N VAL A 124 -6.26 9.00 -8.21
CA VAL A 124 -5.43 7.81 -8.41
C VAL A 124 -4.50 7.66 -7.21
N VAL A 125 -4.50 6.47 -6.60
CA VAL A 125 -3.64 6.15 -5.46
C VAL A 125 -2.86 4.89 -5.78
N LYS A 126 -1.54 4.93 -5.64
CA LYS A 126 -0.69 3.73 -5.66
C LYS A 126 -0.21 3.45 -4.26
N PHE A 127 -0.32 2.20 -3.85
CA PHE A 127 0.06 1.77 -2.51
C PHE A 127 0.44 0.30 -2.51
N GLU A 128 1.31 -0.06 -1.58
CA GLU A 128 1.62 -1.45 -1.27
C GLU A 128 0.67 -1.91 -0.15
N MET A 129 -0.03 -3.01 -0.37
CA MET A 129 -0.78 -3.70 0.68
C MET A 129 0.07 -4.82 1.24
N LEU A 130 0.36 -4.73 2.54
CA LEU A 130 0.99 -5.80 3.31
C LEU A 130 -0.08 -6.72 3.89
N LEU A 131 0.00 -8.01 3.60
CA LEU A 131 -0.79 -9.07 4.23
C LEU A 131 0.13 -9.88 5.15
N ALA A 132 -0.20 -9.90 6.44
CA ALA A 132 0.43 -10.73 7.46
C ALA A 132 -0.64 -11.50 8.24
N ALA A 133 -0.22 -12.42 9.12
CA ALA A 133 -1.10 -13.38 9.82
C ALA A 133 -2.43 -12.81 10.34
N SER A 134 -2.40 -11.63 10.96
CA SER A 134 -3.61 -10.98 11.50
C SER A 134 -3.66 -9.48 11.25
N VAL A 135 -2.81 -8.98 10.34
CA VAL A 135 -2.65 -7.54 10.10
C VAL A 135 -2.68 -7.29 8.59
N THR A 136 -3.45 -6.29 8.17
CA THR A 136 -3.22 -5.61 6.89
C THR A 136 -2.59 -4.27 7.21
N ASP A 137 -1.52 -3.95 6.52
CA ASP A 137 -0.95 -2.60 6.54
C ASP A 137 -0.92 -2.03 5.13
N ILE A 138 -0.86 -0.71 5.03
CA ILE A 138 -0.80 -0.01 3.75
C ILE A 138 0.33 0.99 3.78
N ASN A 139 1.18 0.92 2.76
CA ASN A 139 2.21 1.91 2.51
C ASN A 139 1.80 2.75 1.30
N LEU A 140 1.40 4.00 1.53
CA LEU A 140 1.07 4.97 0.48
C LEU A 140 2.34 5.33 -0.31
N GLN A 141 2.35 5.03 -1.61
CA GLN A 141 3.46 5.33 -2.50
C GLN A 141 3.24 6.63 -3.27
N GLU A 142 2.04 6.83 -3.83
CA GLU A 142 1.71 7.99 -4.66
C GLU A 142 0.21 8.31 -4.56
N LEU A 143 -0.13 9.59 -4.50
CA LEU A 143 -1.49 10.11 -4.62
C LEU A 143 -1.49 11.18 -5.72
N THR A 144 -2.41 11.07 -6.67
CA THR A 144 -2.63 12.03 -7.75
C THR A 144 -4.10 12.38 -7.82
N ILE A 145 -4.41 13.67 -7.90
CA ILE A 145 -5.76 14.19 -8.09
C ILE A 145 -5.76 15.03 -9.38
N GLU A 146 -6.64 14.70 -10.33
CA GLU A 146 -6.72 15.36 -11.64
C GLU A 146 -6.90 16.88 -11.53
N GLN A 147 -7.70 17.33 -10.56
CA GLN A 147 -7.83 18.73 -10.18
C GLN A 147 -7.12 18.93 -8.85
N PRO A 148 -5.94 19.59 -8.83
CA PRO A 148 -5.18 19.78 -7.60
C PRO A 148 -6.03 20.48 -6.55
N ALA A 149 -6.08 19.89 -5.35
CA ALA A 149 -6.80 20.44 -4.22
C ALA A 149 -6.16 21.77 -3.76
N ASP A 150 -6.99 22.72 -3.32
CA ASP A 150 -6.52 24.03 -2.84
C ASP A 150 -5.81 23.93 -1.47
N SER A 151 -6.06 22.87 -0.72
CA SER A 151 -5.42 22.57 0.56
C SER A 151 -5.28 21.07 0.84
N VAL A 152 -4.46 20.78 1.86
CA VAL A 152 -4.22 19.43 2.40
C VAL A 152 -5.51 18.76 2.91
N LEU A 153 -6.42 19.52 3.51
CA LEU A 153 -7.71 18.99 3.97
C LEU A 153 -8.62 18.67 2.79
N ASP A 154 -8.60 19.50 1.76
CA ASP A 154 -9.36 19.27 0.54
C ASP A 154 -8.86 18.01 -0.19
N GLU A 155 -7.55 17.72 -0.16
CA GLU A 155 -6.97 16.48 -0.70
C GLU A 155 -7.49 15.22 0.03
N LEU A 156 -7.52 15.25 1.37
CA LEU A 156 -8.04 14.15 2.18
C LEU A 156 -9.54 13.93 1.94
N ASP A 157 -10.33 15.00 1.88
CA ASP A 157 -11.76 14.92 1.61
C ASP A 157 -12.03 14.37 0.21
N CYS A 158 -11.28 14.84 -0.80
CA CYS A 158 -11.35 14.29 -2.17
C CYS A 158 -11.03 12.79 -2.21
N LEU A 159 -9.98 12.35 -1.49
CA LEU A 159 -9.64 10.93 -1.39
C LEU A 159 -10.77 10.13 -0.73
N VAL A 160 -11.29 10.60 0.40
CA VAL A 160 -12.36 9.90 1.15
C VAL A 160 -13.64 9.79 0.32
N ASP A 161 -14.01 10.86 -0.40
CA ASP A 161 -15.18 10.85 -1.28
C ASP A 161 -14.99 9.92 -2.47
N ALA A 162 -13.79 9.88 -3.07
CA ALA A 162 -13.45 8.94 -4.11
C ALA A 162 -13.53 7.49 -3.60
N LEU A 163 -12.96 7.19 -2.42
CA LEU A 163 -13.03 5.86 -1.80
C LEU A 163 -14.49 5.43 -1.55
N LYS A 164 -15.31 6.32 -0.97
CA LYS A 164 -16.74 6.05 -0.74
C LYS A 164 -17.51 5.84 -2.05
N GLY A 165 -17.25 6.65 -3.07
CA GLY A 165 -17.95 6.58 -4.35
C GLY A 165 -17.67 5.28 -5.13
N ALA A 166 -16.50 4.67 -4.91
CA ALA A 166 -16.10 3.42 -5.53
C ALA A 166 -16.72 2.18 -4.86
N ARG A 167 -17.23 2.31 -3.62
CA ARG A 167 -17.77 1.18 -2.86
C ARG A 167 -19.14 0.74 -3.36
N LEU A 168 -19.38 -0.58 -3.36
CA LEU A 168 -20.71 -1.17 -3.60
C LEU A 168 -21.61 -1.11 -2.37
N LYS A 169 -21.00 -1.14 -1.18
CA LYS A 169 -21.65 -1.01 0.12
C LYS A 169 -20.77 -0.13 1.02
N PRO A 170 -21.35 0.68 1.92
CA PRO A 170 -20.56 1.44 2.89
C PRO A 170 -19.58 0.54 3.66
N VAL A 171 -18.43 1.10 4.04
CA VAL A 171 -17.54 0.45 5.01
C VAL A 171 -18.31 0.30 6.32
N ALA A 172 -18.17 -0.84 7.01
CA ALA A 172 -18.92 -1.13 8.24
C ALA A 172 -18.68 -0.07 9.33
N THR A 173 -17.47 0.47 9.38
CA THR A 173 -17.04 1.51 10.33
C THR A 173 -17.13 2.88 9.67
N GLU A 174 -17.53 3.91 10.44
CA GLU A 174 -17.53 5.29 9.95
C GLU A 174 -16.10 5.86 9.89
N TRP A 175 -15.80 6.61 8.83
CA TRP A 175 -14.52 7.31 8.67
C TRP A 175 -14.40 8.47 9.67
N SER A 176 -13.25 8.58 10.36
CA SER A 176 -12.90 9.74 11.19
C SER A 176 -11.47 10.22 10.91
N PRO A 177 -11.27 11.51 10.55
CA PRO A 177 -9.94 12.09 10.33
C PRO A 177 -9.08 12.08 11.61
N LYS A 178 -9.70 12.28 12.78
CA LYS A 178 -9.03 12.23 14.09
C LYS A 178 -9.18 10.82 14.65
N SER A 179 -8.08 10.18 15.02
CA SER A 179 -8.19 8.90 15.72
C SER A 179 -8.93 9.12 17.04
N THR A 180 -10.05 8.45 17.23
CA THR A 180 -10.49 8.03 18.56
C THR A 180 -9.53 6.91 19.00
N LEU A 181 -8.30 7.30 19.34
CA LEU A 181 -7.42 6.50 20.18
C LEU A 181 -7.53 7.13 21.58
N ASN A 182 -8.41 6.53 22.40
CA ASN A 182 -8.26 6.53 23.84
C ASN A 182 -7.28 5.42 24.22
#